data_AF-A0A972R1I5-F1
#
_entry.id   AF-A0A972R1I5-F1
#
_cell.length_a   1.000
_cell.length_b   1.000
_cell.length_c   1.000
_cell.angle_alpha   90.00
_cell.angle_beta   90.00
_cell.angle_gamma   90.00
#
_symmetry.space_group_name_H-M   'P 1'
#
loop_
_entity.id
_entity.type
_entity.pdbx_description
1 polymer ?
#
loop_
_entity_poly.entity_id
_entity_poly.type
_entity_poly.pdbx_seq_one_letter_code
_entity_poly.pdbx_strand_id
1 'polypeptide(L)' 'IEKKYGEEFCLPIFYFTQLVGLALGVDPGKLGLNKLMVDPRKLLKGKGLIK' A
#
# COMPACT_ATOMS: atom_id res chain seq x y z
N ILE A 1 15.55 -1.68 -9.46
CA ILE A 1 15.11 -2.73 -10.41
C ILE A 1 14.49 -2.06 -11.62
N GLU A 2 13.38 -1.33 -11.43
CA GLU A 2 12.69 -0.56 -12.47
C GLU A 2 13.62 0.27 -13.38
N LYS A 3 14.42 1.18 -12.79
CA LYS A 3 15.41 1.99 -13.56
C LYS A 3 16.39 1.17 -14.41
N LYS A 4 16.74 -0.05 -13.97
CA LYS A 4 17.69 -0.91 -14.70
C LYS A 4 17.03 -1.56 -15.93
N TYR A 5 15.74 -1.87 -15.84
CA TYR A 5 15.01 -2.59 -16.88
C TYR A 5 14.08 -1.69 -17.71
N GLY A 6 13.92 -0.41 -17.33
CA GLY A 6 13.04 0.52 -18.03
C GLY A 6 11.55 0.20 -17.86
N GLU A 7 11.20 -0.54 -16.82
CA GLU A 7 9.82 -0.97 -16.54
C GLU A 7 9.32 -0.33 -15.24
N GLU A 8 8.06 0.07 -15.22
CA GLU A 8 7.35 0.51 -14.01
C GLU A 8 6.34 -0.56 -13.60
N PHE A 9 6.54 -1.18 -12.45
CA PHE A 9 5.65 -2.24 -11.96
C PHE A 9 4.42 -1.68 -11.23
N CYS A 10 4.49 -0.44 -10.75
CA CYS A 10 3.42 0.19 -9.97
C CYS A 10 2.91 -0.70 -8.81
N LEU A 11 3.82 -1.45 -8.17
CA LEU A 11 3.49 -2.44 -7.15
C LEU A 11 3.73 -1.88 -5.73
N PRO A 12 2.68 -1.59 -4.94
CA PRO A 12 2.86 -1.18 -3.55
C PRO A 12 3.36 -2.35 -2.69
N ILE A 13 4.43 -2.12 -1.93
CA ILE A 13 4.99 -3.08 -0.98
C ILE A 13 4.59 -2.67 0.44
N PHE A 14 3.93 -3.58 1.16
CA PHE A 14 3.49 -3.35 2.52
C PHE A 14 4.40 -4.05 3.52
N TYR A 15 4.58 -3.44 4.69
CA TYR A 15 5.04 -4.15 5.86
C TYR A 15 3.92 -5.03 6.42
N PHE A 16 4.29 -6.20 6.94
CA PHE A 16 3.33 -7.13 7.54
C PHE A 16 2.47 -6.46 8.63
N THR A 17 3.07 -5.64 9.47
CA THR A 17 2.35 -4.92 10.55
C THR A 17 1.35 -3.89 10.04
N GLN A 18 1.57 -3.29 8.86
CA GLN A 18 0.59 -2.40 8.23
C GLN A 18 -0.66 -3.18 7.81
N LEU A 19 -0.47 -4.39 7.27
CA LEU A 19 -1.58 -5.26 6.89
C LEU A 19 -2.35 -5.77 8.10
N VAL A 20 -1.63 -6.16 9.18
CA VAL A 20 -2.27 -6.55 10.45
C VAL A 20 -3.07 -5.38 11.03
N GLY A 21 -2.51 -4.17 11.06
CA GLY A 21 -3.24 -2.99 11.53
C GLY A 21 -4.51 -2.73 10.72
N LEU A 22 -4.43 -2.85 9.39
CA LEU A 22 -5.59 -2.73 8.51
C LEU A 22 -6.66 -3.79 8.80
N ALA A 23 -6.24 -5.05 8.99
CA ALA A 23 -7.15 -6.16 9.32
C ALA A 23 -7.84 -5.99 10.68
N LEU A 24 -7.17 -5.35 11.64
CA LEU A 24 -7.71 -5.03 12.97
C LEU A 24 -8.56 -3.74 12.98
N GLY A 25 -8.75 -3.08 11.83
CA GLY A 25 -9.56 -1.87 11.72
C GLY A 25 -8.87 -0.59 12.19
N VAL A 26 -7.53 -0.59 12.27
CA VAL A 26 -6.77 0.64 12.52
C VAL A 26 -6.96 1.59 11.35
N ASP A 27 -7.17 2.88 11.66
CA ASP A 27 -7.28 3.95 10.68
C ASP A 27 -6.10 3.91 9.68
N PRO A 28 -6.37 3.76 8.36
CA PRO A 28 -5.34 3.75 7.31
C PRO A 28 -4.42 4.97 7.33
N GLY A 29 -4.91 6.13 7.79
CA GLY A 29 -4.10 7.35 7.96
C GLY A 29 -2.98 7.21 8.99
N LYS A 30 -3.12 6.28 9.95
CA LYS A 30 -2.14 6.00 11.00
C LYS A 30 -1.15 4.89 10.64
N LEU A 31 -1.42 4.13 9.58
CA LEU A 31 -0.60 3.00 9.14
C LEU A 31 0.60 3.41 8.27
N GLY A 32 0.78 4.71 8.02
CA GLY A 32 1.90 5.22 7.23
C GLY A 32 1.86 4.80 5.76
N LEU A 33 0.67 4.49 5.22
CA LEU A 33 0.49 4.08 3.82
C LEU A 33 0.91 5.16 2.82
N ASN A 34 0.87 6.43 3.23
CA ASN A 34 1.35 7.58 2.45
C ASN A 34 2.88 7.66 2.35
N LYS A 35 3.62 6.83 3.09
CA LYS A 35 5.09 6.75 3.02
C LYS A 35 5.59 5.67 2.06
N LEU A 36 4.69 4.88 1.48
CA LEU A 36 5.06 3.89 0.47
C LEU A 36 5.50 4.59 -0.82
N MET A 37 6.50 4.02 -1.49
CA MET A 37 7.03 4.55 -2.74
C MET A 37 5.99 4.54 -3.87
N VAL A 38 5.06 3.59 -3.82
CA VAL A 38 3.92 3.47 -4.73
C VAL A 38 2.64 3.64 -3.92
N ASP A 39 1.75 4.54 -4.36
CA ASP A 39 0.48 4.81 -3.66
C ASP A 39 -0.43 3.56 -3.68
N PRO A 40 -0.76 2.97 -2.51
CA PRO A 40 -1.58 1.76 -2.44
C PRO A 40 -3.09 2.03 -2.54
N ARG A 41 -3.55 3.28 -2.53
CA ARG A 41 -4.98 3.61 -2.34
C ARG A 41 -5.88 3.00 -3.40
N LYS A 42 -5.45 3.00 -4.67
CA LYS A 42 -6.21 2.39 -5.76
C LYS A 42 -6.45 0.89 -5.51
N LEU A 43 -5.40 0.17 -5.11
CA LEU A 43 -5.47 -1.25 -4.79
C LEU A 43 -6.41 -1.51 -3.60
N LEU A 44 -6.22 -0.76 -2.51
CA LEU A 44 -6.99 -0.95 -1.27
C LEU A 44 -8.47 -0.61 -1.44
N LYS A 45 -8.80 0.45 -2.18
CA LYS A 45 -10.20 0.79 -2.54
C LYS A 45 -10.83 -0.29 -3.41
N GLY A 46 -10.10 -0.80 -4.40
CA GLY A 46 -10.55 -1.91 -5.25
C GLY A 46 -10.81 -3.22 -4.48
N LYS A 47 -10.22 -3.38 -3.30
CA LYS A 47 -10.45 -4.51 -2.39
C LYS A 47 -11.47 -4.20 -1.28
N GLY A 48 -12.05 -3.00 -1.25
CA GLY A 48 -12.99 -2.58 -0.21
C GLY A 48 -12.37 -2.43 1.19
N LEU A 49 -11.05 -2.33 1.27
CA LEU A 49 -10.32 -2.24 2.55
C LEU A 49 -10.26 -0.81 3.09
N ILE A 50 -10.43 0.19 2.22
CA ILE A 50 -10.50 1.61 2.57
C ILE A 50 -11.58 2.30 1.72
N LYS A 51 -12.10 3.43 2.20
CA LYS A 51 -13.07 4.28 1.49
C LYS A 51 -12.39 5.26 0.51
#